data_AF-A0A926HJB2-F1
#
_entry.id   AF-A0A926HJB2-F1
#
_cell.length_a   1.000
_cell.length_b   1.000
_cell.length_c   1.000
_cell.angle_alpha   90.00
_cell.angle_beta   90.00
_cell.angle_gamma   90.00
#
_symmetry.space_group_name_H-M   'P 1'
#
loop_
_entity.id
_entity.type
_entity.pdbx_description
1 polymer ?
#
loop_
_entity_poly.entity_id
_entity_poly.type
_entity_poly.pdbx_seq_one_letter_code
_entity_poly.pdbx_strand_id
1 'polypeptide(L)'
;MARYLGPIKWLGGIGLGAILFGLVFQVIILGGISEEARKAVLLNAIPFFAVFIGILLLFILSIVLTAMRYNGKLPHRTHSSIEMTIVVGILFGVVCLFQPFSFVPYRYGFLLVLISTLSFILWSHIVPAHARLTAQLPAFSTRANVVGAVAGLIVLVVVVAGMTSVNAPRPPYGLRERVWNSYDDERKASVEAEALQSFNGVEFPFLIVFGLFPAAVVFFAAREVAADTPESASAAVPAGVVA
;
A
#
# COMPACT_ATOMS: atom_id res chain seq x y z
N MET A 1 17.13 -3.16 -23.51
CA MET A 1 17.42 -2.92 -22.07
C MET A 1 18.69 -2.10 -21.82
N ALA A 2 19.80 -2.33 -22.54
CA ALA A 2 21.07 -1.63 -22.31
C ALA A 2 20.97 -0.09 -22.28
N ARG A 3 20.12 0.51 -23.12
CA ARG A 3 19.91 1.97 -23.19
C ARG A 3 19.36 2.60 -21.90
N TYR A 4 18.61 1.84 -21.08
CA TYR A 4 17.99 2.35 -19.85
C TYR A 4 18.82 2.06 -18.59
N LEU A 5 19.83 1.20 -18.69
CA LEU A 5 20.63 0.77 -17.54
C LEU A 5 21.43 1.92 -16.92
N GLY A 6 21.95 2.82 -17.76
CA GLY A 6 22.71 3.99 -17.32
C GLY A 6 21.87 4.94 -16.47
N PRO A 7 20.76 5.49 -17.00
CA PRO A 7 19.86 6.36 -16.24
C PRO A 7 19.32 5.73 -14.95
N ILE A 8 18.98 4.43 -14.98
CA ILE A 8 18.50 3.69 -13.79
C ILE A 8 19.56 3.67 -12.69
N LYS A 9 20.81 3.34 -13.04
CA LYS A 9 21.92 3.30 -12.07
C LYS A 9 22.19 4.68 -11.47
N TRP A 10 22.12 5.73 -12.29
CA TRP A 10 22.30 7.11 -11.82
C TRP A 10 21.17 7.56 -10.89
N LEU A 11 19.90 7.35 -11.27
CA LEU A 11 18.76 7.70 -10.43
C LEU A 11 18.79 6.96 -9.09
N GLY A 12 19.02 5.65 -9.11
CA GLY A 12 19.12 4.85 -7.89
C GLY A 12 20.34 5.20 -7.04
N GLY A 13 21.49 5.39 -7.68
CA GLY A 13 22.73 5.77 -7.00
C GLY A 13 22.66 7.13 -6.32
N ILE A 14 22.13 8.15 -7.01
CA ILE A 14 21.93 9.49 -6.43
C ILE A 14 20.88 9.43 -5.32
N GLY A 15 19.77 8.71 -5.52
CA GLY A 15 18.73 8.55 -4.51
C GLY A 15 19.25 7.93 -3.21
N LEU A 16 19.96 6.80 -3.31
CA LEU A 16 20.59 6.14 -2.17
C LEU A 16 21.68 7.01 -1.54
N GLY A 17 22.51 7.66 -2.35
CA GLY A 17 23.55 8.57 -1.89
C GLY A 17 22.98 9.73 -1.08
N ALA A 18 21.86 10.32 -1.51
CA ALA A 18 21.19 11.42 -0.81
C ALA A 18 20.60 10.97 0.54
N ILE A 19 20.01 9.78 0.61
CA ILE A 19 19.51 9.21 1.89
C ILE A 19 20.69 8.95 2.84
N LEU A 20 21.73 8.28 2.37
CA LEU A 20 22.92 7.99 3.18
C LEU A 20 23.56 9.28 3.67
N PHE A 21 23.70 10.29 2.80
CA PHE A 21 24.21 11.59 3.19
C PHE A 21 23.34 12.24 4.28
N GLY A 22 22.01 12.26 4.13
CA GLY A 22 21.12 12.85 5.13
C GLY A 22 21.21 12.16 6.50
N LEU A 23 21.29 10.82 6.52
CA LEU A 23 21.45 10.04 7.75
C LEU A 23 22.81 10.30 8.42
N VAL A 24 23.89 10.27 7.64
CA VAL A 24 25.25 10.52 8.13
C VAL A 24 25.41 11.97 8.62
N PHE A 25 24.81 12.94 7.92
CA PHE A 25 24.84 14.35 8.30
C PHE A 25 24.22 14.58 9.69
N GLN A 26 23.09 13.92 9.99
CA GLN A 26 22.47 14.03 11.31
C GLN A 26 23.36 13.49 12.43
N VAL A 27 24.06 12.38 12.20
CA VAL A 27 24.88 11.74 13.23
C VAL A 27 26.20 12.48 13.44
N ILE A 28 26.90 12.80 12.35
CA ILE A 28 28.29 13.29 12.42
C ILE A 28 28.34 14.81 12.57
N ILE A 29 27.61 15.54 11.73
CA ILE A 29 27.76 17.00 11.65
C ILE A 29 26.96 17.68 12.76
N LEU A 30 25.69 17.32 12.95
CA LEU A 30 24.91 17.90 14.05
C LEU A 30 25.42 17.47 15.44
N GLY A 31 26.02 16.27 15.54
CA GLY A 31 26.63 15.78 16.78
C GLY A 31 27.84 16.58 17.25
N GLY A 32 28.62 17.15 16.34
CA GLY A 32 29.85 17.90 16.65
C GLY A 32 29.71 19.43 16.76
N ILE A 33 28.51 19.98 16.51
CA ILE A 33 28.24 21.43 16.52
C ILE A 33 27.65 21.87 17.87
N SER A 34 27.89 23.12 18.29
CA SER A 34 27.32 23.71 19.49
C SER A 34 25.78 23.71 19.49
N GLU A 35 25.18 23.61 20.68
CA GLU A 35 23.72 23.64 20.90
C GLU A 35 23.02 24.83 20.21
N GLU A 36 23.68 25.98 20.17
CA GLU A 36 23.16 27.22 19.60
C GLU A 36 23.07 27.15 18.07
N ALA A 37 24.10 26.60 17.41
CA ALA A 37 24.09 26.40 15.97
C ALA A 37 23.17 25.23 15.57
N ARG A 38 23.02 24.18 16.40
CA ARG A 38 22.07 23.08 16.15
C ARG A 38 20.61 23.55 16.07
N LYS A 39 20.27 24.64 16.75
CA LYS A 39 18.93 25.27 16.70
C LYS A 39 18.68 26.06 15.41
N ALA A 40 19.71 26.28 14.58
CA ALA A 40 19.52 26.94 13.29
C ALA A 40 18.66 26.06 12.36
N VAL A 41 17.52 26.61 11.94
CA VAL A 41 16.55 25.92 11.06
C VAL A 41 17.22 25.45 9.76
N LEU A 42 18.12 26.24 9.20
CA LEU A 42 18.81 25.92 7.94
C LEU A 42 19.71 24.68 8.06
N LEU A 43 20.33 24.43 9.21
CA LEU A 43 21.18 23.24 9.41
C LEU A 43 20.34 21.96 9.52
N ASN A 44 19.13 22.05 10.06
CA ASN A 44 18.18 20.93 10.10
C ASN A 44 17.50 20.69 8.74
N ALA A 45 17.40 21.71 7.90
CA ALA A 45 16.80 21.60 6.57
C ALA A 45 17.65 20.74 5.61
N ILE A 46 18.99 20.79 5.72
CA ILE A 46 19.90 20.03 4.83
C ILE A 46 19.61 18.52 4.84
N PRO A 47 19.66 17.80 5.98
CA PRO A 47 19.42 16.36 6.00
C PRO A 47 17.97 16.04 5.62
N PHE A 48 17.01 16.91 5.97
CA PHE A 48 15.62 16.75 5.56
C PHE A 48 15.46 16.77 4.04
N PHE A 49 15.99 17.80 3.35
CA PHE A 49 15.94 17.90 1.90
C PHE A 49 16.68 16.76 1.21
N ALA A 50 17.84 16.35 1.75
CA ALA A 50 18.60 15.23 1.19
C ALA A 50 17.81 13.92 1.23
N VAL A 51 17.22 13.57 2.38
CA VAL A 51 16.37 12.37 2.51
C VAL A 51 15.13 12.49 1.64
N PHE A 52 14.48 13.66 1.62
CA PHE A 52 13.28 13.89 0.81
C PHE A 52 13.55 13.72 -0.70
N ILE A 53 14.60 14.35 -1.23
CA ILE A 53 15.04 14.19 -2.63
C ILE A 53 15.40 12.72 -2.89
N GLY A 54 16.09 12.07 -1.95
CA GLY A 54 16.43 10.66 -2.06
C GLY A 54 15.21 9.76 -2.22
N ILE A 55 14.19 9.92 -1.36
CA ILE A 55 12.92 9.20 -1.44
C ILE A 55 12.22 9.48 -2.78
N LEU A 56 12.16 10.74 -3.21
CA LEU A 56 11.54 11.14 -4.47
C LEU A 56 12.23 10.48 -5.67
N LEU A 57 13.56 10.46 -5.72
CA LEU A 57 14.32 9.81 -6.79
C LEU A 57 14.11 8.30 -6.82
N LEU A 58 14.05 7.65 -5.65
CA LEU A 58 13.75 6.22 -5.55
C LEU A 58 12.31 5.90 -5.97
N PHE A 59 11.35 6.79 -5.67
CA PHE A 59 9.97 6.64 -6.13
C PHE A 59 9.85 6.83 -7.65
N ILE A 60 10.53 7.81 -8.24
CA ILE A 60 10.60 7.94 -9.71
C ILE A 60 11.23 6.68 -10.33
N LEU A 61 12.29 6.15 -9.72
CA LEU A 61 12.90 4.91 -10.19
C LEU A 61 11.90 3.75 -10.14
N SER A 62 11.10 3.61 -9.08
CA SER A 62 10.10 2.55 -8.99
C SER A 62 9.02 2.67 -10.07
N ILE A 63 8.59 3.90 -10.42
CA ILE A 63 7.70 4.17 -11.55
C ILE A 63 8.33 3.67 -12.85
N VAL A 64 9.58 4.06 -13.14
CA VAL A 64 10.29 3.66 -14.37
C VAL A 64 10.44 2.14 -14.46
N LEU A 65 10.86 1.48 -13.37
CA LEU A 65 11.02 0.03 -13.33
C LEU A 65 9.69 -0.70 -13.56
N THR A 66 8.60 -0.20 -12.95
CA THR A 66 7.26 -0.77 -13.09
C THR A 66 6.75 -0.59 -14.53
N ALA A 67 6.85 0.61 -15.09
CA ALA A 67 6.48 0.89 -16.48
C ALA A 67 7.28 0.02 -17.46
N MET A 68 8.61 -0.08 -17.30
CA MET A 68 9.44 -0.97 -18.13
C MET A 68 9.03 -2.44 -18.01
N ARG A 69 8.60 -2.87 -16.83
CA ARG A 69 8.20 -4.26 -16.57
C ARG A 69 6.87 -4.60 -17.24
N TYR A 70 5.89 -3.69 -17.21
CA TYR A 70 4.48 -3.98 -17.50
C TYR A 70 3.89 -3.27 -18.72
N ASN A 71 4.53 -2.23 -19.27
CA ASN A 71 4.02 -1.50 -20.43
C ASN A 71 3.74 -2.43 -21.62
N GLY A 72 2.54 -2.33 -22.17
CA GLY A 72 2.05 -3.11 -23.30
C GLY A 72 1.75 -4.58 -22.99
N LYS A 73 1.95 -5.04 -21.74
CA LYS A 73 1.81 -6.46 -21.36
C LYS A 73 0.54 -6.76 -20.56
N LEU A 74 0.00 -5.78 -19.84
CA LEU A 74 -1.17 -5.98 -18.99
C LEU A 74 -2.47 -5.83 -19.77
N PRO A 75 -3.38 -6.82 -19.74
CA PRO A 75 -4.72 -6.69 -20.31
C PRO A 75 -5.50 -5.51 -19.71
N HIS A 76 -6.26 -4.80 -20.55
CA HIS A 76 -7.01 -3.61 -20.11
C HIS A 76 -8.02 -3.93 -18.99
N ARG A 77 -8.66 -5.11 -19.02
CA ARG A 77 -9.62 -5.54 -17.99
C ARG A 77 -9.04 -5.56 -16.57
N THR A 78 -7.79 -5.98 -16.43
CA THR A 78 -7.11 -6.06 -15.12
C THR A 78 -6.49 -4.72 -14.75
N HIS A 79 -5.95 -3.99 -15.74
CA HIS A 79 -5.48 -2.62 -15.53
C HIS A 79 -6.59 -1.73 -14.95
N SER A 80 -7.75 -1.70 -15.60
CA SER A 80 -8.89 -0.87 -15.21
C SER A 80 -9.47 -1.29 -13.86
N SER A 81 -9.53 -2.58 -13.56
CA SER A 81 -10.03 -3.07 -12.26
C SER A 81 -9.15 -2.62 -11.08
N ILE A 82 -7.82 -2.71 -11.25
CA ILE A 82 -6.86 -2.25 -10.24
C ILE A 82 -6.91 -0.73 -10.10
N GLU A 83 -6.92 0.00 -11.23
CA GLU A 83 -7.05 1.46 -11.23
C GLU A 83 -8.32 1.92 -10.51
N MET A 84 -9.46 1.29 -10.80
CA MET A 84 -10.72 1.60 -10.12
C MET A 84 -10.67 1.31 -8.63
N THR A 85 -10.03 0.21 -8.21
CA THR A 85 -9.81 -0.10 -6.78
C THR A 85 -9.01 1.00 -6.10
N ILE A 86 -7.96 1.49 -6.75
CA ILE A 86 -7.13 2.59 -6.24
C ILE A 86 -7.96 3.88 -6.13
N VAL A 87 -8.73 4.24 -7.17
CA VAL A 87 -9.59 5.43 -7.17
C VAL A 87 -10.65 5.35 -6.07
N VAL A 88 -11.32 4.20 -5.92
CA VAL A 88 -12.27 3.96 -4.83
C VAL A 88 -11.57 4.08 -3.47
N GLY A 89 -10.32 3.62 -3.34
CA GLY A 89 -9.50 3.82 -2.14
C GLY A 89 -9.25 5.28 -1.81
N ILE A 90 -8.92 6.11 -2.82
CA ILE A 90 -8.78 7.56 -2.64
C ILE A 90 -10.10 8.17 -2.15
N LEU A 91 -11.21 7.89 -2.83
CA LEU A 91 -12.52 8.46 -2.48
C LEU A 91 -12.97 8.01 -1.08
N PHE A 92 -12.87 6.72 -0.78
CA PHE A 92 -13.21 6.17 0.53
C PHE A 92 -12.33 6.77 1.63
N GLY A 93 -11.02 6.92 1.39
CA GLY A 93 -10.09 7.55 2.31
C GLY A 93 -10.42 9.02 2.58
N VAL A 94 -10.81 9.79 1.54
CA VAL A 94 -11.28 11.17 1.68
C VAL A 94 -12.55 11.22 2.54
N VAL A 95 -13.53 10.36 2.30
CA VAL A 95 -14.74 10.27 3.14
C VAL A 95 -14.37 9.97 4.60
N CYS A 96 -13.42 9.06 4.84
CA CYS A 96 -12.95 8.73 6.18
C CYS A 96 -12.26 9.91 6.90
N LEU A 97 -11.59 10.80 6.15
CA LEU A 97 -10.95 12.01 6.68
C LEU A 97 -11.92 13.12 7.04
N PHE A 98 -13.00 13.28 6.27
CA PHE A 98 -13.92 14.41 6.41
C PHE A 98 -15.21 14.07 7.18
N GLN A 99 -15.39 12.83 7.65
CA GLN A 99 -16.51 12.49 8.53
C GLN A 99 -16.26 12.97 9.98
N PRO A 100 -17.27 13.50 10.70
CA PRO A 100 -17.11 14.04 12.05
C PRO A 100 -17.38 13.05 13.20
N PHE A 101 -17.70 11.78 12.89
CA PHE A 101 -18.32 10.85 13.85
C PHE A 101 -17.33 9.94 14.58
N SER A 102 -16.17 9.62 14.00
CA SER A 102 -15.23 8.65 14.57
C SER A 102 -13.77 8.98 14.31
N PHE A 103 -12.91 8.78 15.31
CA PHE A 103 -11.45 8.96 15.16
C PHE A 103 -10.78 7.81 14.40
N VAL A 104 -11.35 6.61 14.41
CA VAL A 104 -10.75 5.42 13.78
C VAL A 104 -10.62 5.60 12.26
N PRO A 105 -11.71 5.93 11.52
CA PRO A 105 -11.59 6.20 10.09
C PRO A 105 -10.68 7.38 9.78
N TYR A 106 -10.62 8.41 10.63
CA TYR A 106 -9.72 9.53 10.43
C TYR A 106 -8.25 9.09 10.42
N ARG A 107 -7.82 8.29 11.41
CA ARG A 107 -6.44 7.80 11.53
C ARG A 107 -6.02 6.99 10.30
N TYR A 108 -6.88 6.09 9.85
CA TYR A 108 -6.57 5.20 8.74
C TYR A 108 -6.87 5.83 7.36
N GLY A 109 -7.81 6.75 7.28
CA GLY A 109 -8.22 7.45 6.06
C GLY A 109 -7.06 8.22 5.43
N PHE A 110 -6.24 8.89 6.25
CA PHE A 110 -5.02 9.55 5.77
C PHE A 110 -4.06 8.55 5.07
N LEU A 111 -3.77 7.43 5.73
CA LEU A 111 -2.88 6.41 5.18
C LEU A 111 -3.45 5.79 3.91
N LEU A 112 -4.76 5.55 3.86
CA LEU A 112 -5.42 5.04 2.67
C LEU A 112 -5.29 6.01 1.49
N VAL A 113 -5.58 7.30 1.70
CA VAL A 113 -5.44 8.32 0.66
C VAL A 113 -3.99 8.40 0.20
N LEU A 114 -3.04 8.45 1.13
CA LEU A 114 -1.61 8.53 0.81
C LEU A 114 -1.16 7.34 -0.03
N ILE A 115 -1.42 6.11 0.43
CA ILE A 115 -1.03 4.89 -0.27
C ILE A 115 -1.74 4.78 -1.61
N SER A 116 -3.04 5.08 -1.68
CA SER A 116 -3.80 5.02 -2.92
C SER A 116 -3.34 6.08 -3.92
N THR A 117 -3.00 7.29 -3.47
CA THR A 117 -2.47 8.34 -4.34
C THR A 117 -1.10 7.97 -4.90
N LEU A 118 -0.19 7.46 -4.06
CA LEU A 118 1.11 6.97 -4.52
C LEU A 118 0.94 5.79 -5.48
N SER A 119 0.02 4.87 -5.19
CA SER A 119 -0.31 3.75 -6.07
C SER A 119 -0.90 4.23 -7.39
N PHE A 120 -1.74 5.26 -7.39
CA PHE A 120 -2.31 5.86 -8.60
C PHE A 120 -1.22 6.52 -9.45
N ILE A 121 -0.32 7.28 -8.84
CA ILE A 121 0.83 7.87 -9.54
C ILE A 121 1.66 6.76 -10.18
N LEU A 122 1.97 5.69 -9.45
CA LEU A 122 2.71 4.56 -10.00
C LEU A 122 1.95 3.86 -11.14
N TRP A 123 0.67 3.53 -10.92
CA TRP A 123 -0.16 2.73 -11.80
C TRP A 123 -0.51 3.46 -13.10
N SER A 124 -0.78 4.77 -13.03
CA SER A 124 -1.10 5.61 -14.21
C SER A 124 0.03 5.72 -15.23
N HIS A 125 1.26 5.36 -14.86
CA HIS A 125 2.39 5.31 -15.80
C HIS A 125 2.51 3.97 -16.54
N ILE A 126 1.66 3.00 -16.21
CA ILE A 126 1.60 1.72 -16.91
C ILE A 126 0.65 1.86 -18.08
N VAL A 127 1.16 1.62 -19.29
CA VAL A 127 0.31 1.60 -20.49
C VAL A 127 -0.23 0.17 -20.68
N PRO A 128 -1.55 -0.05 -20.67
CA PRO A 128 -2.12 -1.37 -20.90
C PRO A 128 -1.85 -1.86 -22.33
N ALA A 129 -1.98 -3.17 -22.54
CA ALA A 129 -1.93 -3.79 -23.86
C ALA A 129 -3.02 -3.21 -24.77
N HIS A 130 -2.77 -3.20 -26.09
CA HIS A 130 -3.72 -2.69 -27.07
C HIS A 130 -5.10 -3.35 -26.96
N ALA A 131 -6.15 -2.54 -27.15
CA ALA A 131 -7.54 -3.00 -27.04
C ALA A 131 -7.85 -4.23 -27.92
N ARG A 132 -7.26 -4.31 -29.12
CA ARG A 132 -7.42 -5.46 -30.04
C ARG A 132 -6.92 -6.78 -29.43
N LEU A 133 -5.78 -6.75 -28.73
CA LEU A 133 -5.23 -7.93 -28.06
C LEU A 133 -6.11 -8.34 -26.86
N THR A 134 -6.66 -7.36 -26.15
CA THR A 134 -7.53 -7.62 -25.00
C THR A 134 -8.89 -8.18 -25.42
N ALA A 135 -9.43 -7.74 -26.57
CA ALA A 135 -10.73 -8.18 -27.08
C ALA A 135 -10.78 -9.68 -27.45
N GLN A 136 -9.62 -10.30 -27.69
CA GLN A 136 -9.50 -11.72 -28.03
C GLN A 136 -9.32 -12.61 -26.79
N LEU A 137 -9.22 -12.03 -25.59
CA LEU A 137 -9.04 -12.82 -24.37
C LEU A 137 -10.34 -13.52 -23.98
N PRO A 138 -10.29 -14.81 -23.61
CA PRO A 138 -11.46 -15.52 -23.13
C PRO A 138 -11.96 -14.93 -21.79
N ALA A 139 -13.22 -15.19 -21.47
CA ALA A 139 -13.76 -14.88 -20.16
C ALA A 139 -12.99 -15.62 -19.05
N PHE A 140 -12.97 -15.07 -17.84
CA PHE A 140 -12.31 -15.74 -16.71
C PHE A 140 -13.02 -17.05 -16.38
N SER A 141 -12.26 -18.14 -16.33
CA SER A 141 -12.76 -19.41 -15.83
C SER A 141 -12.99 -19.39 -14.32
N THR A 142 -13.80 -20.34 -13.84
CA THR A 142 -14.02 -20.57 -12.41
C THR A 142 -12.70 -20.75 -11.66
N ARG A 143 -11.75 -21.48 -12.26
CA ARG A 143 -10.41 -21.68 -11.69
C ARG A 143 -9.68 -20.35 -11.46
N ALA A 144 -9.65 -19.47 -12.46
CA ALA A 144 -9.00 -18.17 -12.34
C ALA A 144 -9.61 -17.32 -11.22
N ASN A 145 -10.95 -17.30 -11.12
CA ASN A 145 -11.66 -16.59 -10.06
C ASN A 145 -11.33 -17.17 -8.66
N VAL A 146 -11.26 -18.50 -8.52
CA VAL A 146 -10.90 -19.16 -7.26
C VAL A 146 -9.46 -18.84 -6.87
N VAL A 147 -8.51 -18.90 -7.81
CA VAL A 147 -7.11 -18.52 -7.54
C VAL A 147 -7.02 -17.06 -7.08
N GLY A 148 -7.71 -16.15 -7.78
CA GLY A 148 -7.81 -14.76 -7.37
C GLY A 148 -8.38 -14.62 -5.95
N ALA A 149 -9.49 -15.31 -5.64
CA ALA A 149 -10.16 -15.24 -4.35
C ALA A 149 -9.27 -15.75 -3.21
N VAL A 150 -8.59 -16.88 -3.41
CA VAL A 150 -7.65 -17.44 -2.43
C VAL A 150 -6.48 -16.49 -2.20
N ALA A 151 -5.86 -15.96 -3.26
CA ALA A 151 -4.76 -15.01 -3.15
C ALA A 151 -5.18 -13.73 -2.43
N GLY A 152 -6.35 -13.17 -2.79
CA GLY A 152 -6.92 -12.00 -2.12
C GLY A 152 -7.22 -12.26 -0.64
N LEU A 153 -7.80 -13.41 -0.30
CA LEU A 153 -8.08 -13.81 1.08
C LEU A 153 -6.80 -13.94 1.91
N ILE A 154 -5.75 -14.55 1.36
CA ILE A 154 -4.45 -14.64 2.03
C ILE A 154 -3.93 -13.25 2.37
N VAL A 155 -3.95 -12.31 1.41
CA VAL A 155 -3.49 -10.94 1.63
C VAL A 155 -4.36 -10.22 2.66
N LEU A 156 -5.67 -10.39 2.60
CA LEU A 156 -6.59 -9.82 3.59
C LEU A 156 -6.22 -10.30 5.00
N VAL A 157 -6.06 -11.61 5.19
CA VAL A 157 -5.69 -12.20 6.49
C VAL A 157 -4.34 -11.67 6.98
N VAL A 158 -3.33 -11.65 6.11
CA VAL A 158 -1.98 -11.17 6.47
C VAL A 158 -2.00 -9.69 6.86
N VAL A 159 -2.67 -8.84 6.07
CA VAL A 159 -2.75 -7.40 6.33
C VAL A 159 -3.52 -7.13 7.62
N VAL A 160 -4.69 -7.76 7.80
CA VAL A 160 -5.53 -7.57 8.99
C VAL A 160 -4.82 -8.10 10.23
N ALA A 161 -4.19 -9.27 10.17
CA ALA A 161 -3.43 -9.82 11.30
C ALA A 161 -2.23 -8.91 11.65
N GLY A 162 -1.50 -8.42 10.65
CA GLY A 162 -0.41 -7.47 10.84
C GLY A 162 -0.88 -6.18 11.51
N MET A 163 -1.93 -5.54 10.98
CA MET A 163 -2.51 -4.32 11.56
C MET A 163 -3.06 -4.55 12.97
N THR A 164 -3.72 -5.69 13.20
CA THR A 164 -4.24 -6.06 14.53
C THR A 164 -3.08 -6.22 15.52
N SER A 165 -1.99 -6.88 15.13
CA SER A 165 -0.84 -7.07 16.03
C SER A 165 -0.18 -5.76 16.48
N VAL A 166 -0.17 -4.75 15.60
CA VAL A 166 0.40 -3.43 15.84
C VAL A 166 -0.56 -2.53 16.63
N ASN A 167 -1.86 -2.64 16.39
CA ASN A 167 -2.88 -1.75 16.97
C ASN A 167 -3.66 -2.35 18.13
N ALA A 168 -3.44 -3.63 18.48
CA ALA A 168 -4.09 -4.26 19.62
C ALA A 168 -3.89 -3.41 20.88
N PRO A 169 -4.95 -3.16 21.68
CA PRO A 169 -4.85 -2.35 22.88
C PRO A 169 -3.82 -2.94 23.84
N ARG A 170 -2.91 -2.10 24.34
CA ARG A 170 -1.89 -2.47 25.33
C ARG A 170 -1.92 -1.48 26.48
N PRO A 171 -1.58 -1.91 27.71
CA PRO A 171 -1.39 -0.97 28.83
C PRO A 171 -0.39 0.13 28.44
N PRO A 172 -0.64 1.40 28.78
CA PRO A 172 -1.70 1.92 29.66
C PRO A 172 -3.04 2.27 28.95
N TYR A 173 -3.37 1.65 27.81
CA TYR A 173 -4.65 1.80 27.08
C TYR A 173 -5.02 3.26 26.75
N GLY A 174 -4.03 4.06 26.37
CA GLY A 174 -4.20 5.49 26.08
C GLY A 174 -4.21 6.40 27.31
N LEU A 175 -4.11 5.86 28.52
CA LEU A 175 -3.91 6.64 29.75
C LEU A 175 -2.44 7.00 29.96
N ARG A 176 -2.19 8.01 30.80
CA ARG A 176 -0.82 8.29 31.27
C ARG A 176 -0.40 7.20 32.23
N GLU A 177 0.85 6.75 32.15
CA GLU A 177 1.40 5.67 32.98
C GLU A 177 1.22 5.93 34.49
N ARG A 178 1.41 7.18 34.94
CA ARG A 178 1.13 7.59 36.33
C ARG A 178 -0.32 7.34 36.74
N VAL A 179 -1.27 7.64 35.85
CA VAL A 179 -2.71 7.47 36.11
C VAL A 179 -3.04 5.98 36.13
N TRP A 180 -2.56 5.23 35.14
CA TRP A 180 -2.72 3.77 35.09
C TRP A 180 -2.20 3.08 36.35
N ASN A 181 -1.00 3.47 36.82
CA ASN A 181 -0.38 2.90 38.01
C ASN A 181 -1.09 3.31 39.32
N SER A 182 -1.87 4.41 39.30
CA SER A 182 -2.66 4.85 40.46
C SER A 182 -3.99 4.13 40.62
N TYR A 183 -4.44 3.39 39.59
CA TYR A 183 -5.68 2.63 39.64
C TYR A 183 -5.51 1.32 40.40
N ASP A 184 -6.55 0.93 41.12
CA ASP A 184 -6.70 -0.41 41.67
C ASP A 184 -6.90 -1.44 40.55
N ASP A 185 -6.79 -2.72 40.90
CA ASP A 185 -6.84 -3.81 39.93
C ASP A 185 -8.23 -3.93 39.27
N GLU A 186 -9.29 -3.62 40.01
CA GLU A 186 -10.67 -3.59 39.49
C GLU A 186 -10.84 -2.51 38.42
N ARG A 187 -10.36 -1.28 38.67
CA ARG A 187 -10.42 -0.20 37.70
C ARG A 187 -9.56 -0.49 36.48
N LYS A 188 -8.36 -1.05 36.65
CA LYS A 188 -7.50 -1.49 35.52
C LYS A 188 -8.22 -2.50 34.63
N ALA A 189 -8.85 -3.52 35.24
CA ALA A 189 -9.62 -4.51 34.50
C ALA A 189 -10.80 -3.87 33.73
N SER A 190 -11.49 -2.89 34.33
CA SER A 190 -12.58 -2.18 33.64
C SER A 190 -12.11 -1.40 32.41
N VAL A 191 -10.96 -0.72 32.51
CA VAL A 191 -10.38 0.07 31.41
C VAL A 191 -9.86 -0.85 30.30
N GLU A 192 -9.22 -1.96 30.66
CA GLU A 192 -8.80 -2.98 29.70
C GLU A 192 -10.00 -3.53 28.93
N ALA A 193 -11.08 -3.91 29.64
CA ALA A 193 -12.28 -4.44 29.02
C ALA A 193 -12.94 -3.44 28.07
N GLU A 194 -13.03 -2.15 28.46
CA GLU A 194 -13.55 -1.07 27.61
C GLU A 194 -12.70 -0.87 26.35
N ALA A 195 -11.37 -0.87 26.50
CA ALA A 195 -10.44 -0.72 25.38
C ALA A 195 -10.55 -1.88 24.39
N LEU A 196 -10.63 -3.13 24.89
CA LEU A 196 -10.83 -4.32 24.06
C LEU A 196 -12.20 -4.32 23.38
N GLN A 197 -13.26 -3.90 24.08
CA GLN A 197 -14.59 -3.79 23.50
C GLN A 197 -14.63 -2.75 22.38
N SER A 198 -14.05 -1.57 22.59
CA SER A 198 -13.95 -0.51 21.57
C SER A 198 -13.16 -0.99 20.35
N PHE A 199 -12.01 -1.64 20.58
CA PHE A 199 -11.19 -2.20 19.52
C PHE A 199 -11.96 -3.25 18.70
N ASN A 200 -12.58 -4.23 19.35
CA ASN A 200 -13.30 -5.30 18.66
C ASN A 200 -14.59 -4.82 17.98
N GLY A 201 -15.27 -3.83 18.57
CA GLY A 201 -16.55 -3.32 18.06
C GLY A 201 -16.43 -2.28 16.95
N VAL A 202 -15.32 -1.52 16.92
CA VAL A 202 -15.15 -0.39 15.99
C VAL A 202 -13.91 -0.56 15.12
N GLU A 203 -12.75 -0.77 15.75
CA GLU A 203 -11.48 -0.72 15.04
C GLU A 203 -11.23 -1.97 14.18
N PHE A 204 -11.44 -3.16 14.73
CA PHE A 204 -11.19 -4.41 14.04
C PHE A 204 -12.05 -4.58 12.77
N PRO A 205 -13.37 -4.31 12.77
CA PRO A 205 -14.17 -4.31 11.55
C PRO A 205 -13.66 -3.30 10.51
N PHE A 206 -13.21 -2.12 10.97
CA PHE A 206 -12.63 -1.13 10.07
C PHE A 206 -11.32 -1.62 9.44
N LEU A 207 -10.46 -2.31 10.19
CA LEU A 207 -9.23 -2.93 9.68
C LEU A 207 -9.54 -3.98 8.60
N ILE A 208 -10.62 -4.76 8.74
CA ILE A 208 -11.06 -5.70 7.72
C ILE A 208 -11.41 -4.95 6.42
N VAL A 209 -12.24 -3.90 6.51
CA VAL A 209 -12.63 -3.08 5.35
C VAL A 209 -11.40 -2.44 4.71
N PHE A 210 -10.49 -1.90 5.50
CA PHE A 210 -9.22 -1.34 5.04
C PHE A 210 -8.36 -2.39 4.31
N GLY A 211 -8.31 -3.61 4.83
CA GLY A 211 -7.59 -4.73 4.23
C GLY A 211 -8.15 -5.19 2.87
N LEU A 212 -9.41 -4.87 2.55
CA LEU A 212 -10.02 -5.24 1.27
C LEU A 212 -9.35 -4.55 0.07
N PHE A 213 -8.79 -3.35 0.24
CA PHE A 213 -8.15 -2.61 -0.85
C PHE A 213 -6.91 -3.34 -1.40
N PRO A 214 -5.86 -3.64 -0.61
CA PRO A 214 -4.73 -4.42 -1.09
C PRO A 214 -5.13 -5.85 -1.50
N ALA A 215 -6.11 -6.45 -0.82
CA ALA A 215 -6.64 -7.77 -1.18
C ALA A 215 -7.29 -7.77 -2.57
N ALA A 216 -8.06 -6.74 -2.92
CA ALA A 216 -8.70 -6.61 -4.23
C ALA A 216 -7.67 -6.43 -5.36
N VAL A 217 -6.62 -5.64 -5.13
CA VAL A 217 -5.51 -5.50 -6.10
C VAL A 217 -4.87 -6.87 -6.39
N VAL A 218 -4.60 -7.66 -5.34
CA VAL A 218 -4.02 -9.00 -5.50
C VAL A 218 -5.00 -9.99 -6.12
N PHE A 219 -6.29 -9.90 -5.78
CA PHE A 219 -7.34 -10.69 -6.42
C PHE A 219 -7.32 -10.50 -7.94
N PHE A 220 -7.32 -9.25 -8.43
CA PHE A 220 -7.32 -8.96 -9.86
C PHE A 220 -6.02 -9.42 -10.54
N ALA A 221 -4.87 -9.18 -9.90
CA ALA A 221 -3.58 -9.60 -10.44
C ALA A 221 -3.46 -11.13 -10.54
N ALA A 222 -3.76 -11.86 -9.45
CA ALA A 222 -3.64 -13.31 -9.41
C ALA A 222 -4.66 -14.00 -10.34
N ARG A 223 -5.88 -13.45 -10.44
CA ARG A 223 -6.90 -13.93 -11.38
C ARG A 223 -6.42 -13.82 -12.83
N GLU A 224 -5.78 -12.72 -13.21
CA GLU A 224 -5.25 -12.56 -14.57
C GLU A 224 -4.09 -13.51 -14.85
N VAL A 225 -3.19 -13.74 -13.87
CA VAL A 225 -2.10 -14.70 -14.01
C VAL A 225 -2.62 -16.13 -14.21
N ALA A 226 -3.75 -16.47 -13.60
CA ALA A 226 -4.38 -17.78 -13.71
C ALA A 226 -5.41 -17.90 -14.85
N ALA A 227 -5.58 -16.86 -15.66
CA ALA A 227 -6.53 -16.85 -16.76
C ALA A 227 -6.10 -17.79 -17.89
N ASP A 228 -7.08 -18.43 -18.52
CA ASP A 228 -6.84 -19.32 -19.64
C ASP A 228 -6.30 -18.54 -20.85
N THR A 229 -5.37 -19.16 -21.58
CA THR A 229 -4.89 -18.63 -22.85
C THR A 229 -5.90 -18.94 -23.96
N PRO A 230 -5.94 -18.16 -25.05
CA PRO A 230 -6.80 -18.44 -26.20
C PRO A 230 -6.65 -19.87 -26.75
N GLU A 231 -5.44 -20.42 -26.67
CA GLU A 231 -5.12 -21.79 -27.10
C GLU A 231 -5.71 -22.85 -26.16
N SER A 232 -5.66 -22.64 -24.84
CA SER A 232 -6.32 -23.53 -23.89
C SER A 232 -7.85 -23.46 -23.96
N ALA A 233 -8.40 -22.30 -24.32
CA ALA A 233 -9.85 -22.11 -24.46
C ALA A 233 -10.42 -22.80 -25.70
N SER A 234 -9.68 -22.82 -26.82
CA SER A 234 -10.12 -23.52 -28.05
C SER A 234 -10.08 -25.04 -27.90
N ALA A 235 -9.14 -25.59 -27.14
CA ALA A 235 -9.03 -27.02 -26.85
C ALA A 235 -10.14 -27.55 -25.91
N ALA A 236 -10.80 -26.67 -25.16
CA ALA A 236 -11.86 -27.04 -24.22
C ALA A 236 -13.25 -27.16 -24.85
N VAL A 237 -13.44 -26.74 -26.11
CA VAL A 237 -14.70 -26.92 -26.84
C VAL A 237 -14.72 -28.33 -27.45
N PRO A 238 -15.56 -29.26 -26.95
CA PRO A 238 -15.66 -30.59 -27.56
C PRO A 238 -16.15 -30.45 -29.00
N ALA A 239 -15.49 -31.15 -29.92
CA ALA A 239 -15.68 -31.09 -31.38
C ALA A 239 -17.08 -31.52 -31.90
N GLY A 240 -18.10 -31.60 -31.05
CA GLY A 240 -19.43 -32.12 -31.36
C GLY A 240 -20.59 -31.14 -31.18
N VAL A 241 -20.35 -29.86 -30.88
CA VAL A 241 -21.41 -28.84 -30.72
C VAL A 241 -21.30 -27.79 -31.84
N VAL A 242 -21.40 -28.26 -33.09
CA VAL A 242 -21.78 -27.42 -34.23
C VAL A 242 -22.79 -28.23 -35.02
N ALA A 243 -24.07 -27.96 -34.78
CA ALA A 243 -25.20 -28.38 -35.60
C ALA A 243 -26.10 -27.15 -35.80
#